data_AF-A0A357QYP6-F1
#
_entry.id   AF-A0A357QYP6-F1
#
_cell.length_a   1.000
_cell.length_b   1.000
_cell.length_c   1.000
_cell.angle_alpha   90.00
_cell.angle_beta   90.00
_cell.angle_gamma   90.00
#
_symmetry.space_group_name_H-M   'P 1'
#
loop_
_entity.id
_entity.type
_entity.pdbx_description
1 polymer ?
#
loop_
_entity_poly.entity_id
_entity_poly.type
_entity_poly.pdbx_seq_one_letter_code
_entity_poly.pdbx_strand_id
1 'polypeptide(L)'
;MKKSQRLIAIGSLAIAMAILPILLFRGTTSILAMILTPIIIGIWFYRHHRQYVVSVMIAYLLLVAILATTQIVFAFMYLMQGWFLHELFHRTRKLRFVHWILYTLISLLIILIGMFLTQTLIQIPLISIMIRLGGGVLGFILIVLIQACVVSIAHLMIYKQLKKRGFTL
;
A
#
# COMPACT_ATOMS: atom_id res chain seq x y z
N MET A 1 -10.76 -18.23 24.64
CA MET A 1 -10.87 -18.18 23.17
C MET A 1 -9.81 -19.07 22.55
N LYS A 2 -10.15 -19.99 21.64
CA LYS A 2 -9.17 -20.89 21.00
C LYS A 2 -8.19 -20.05 20.15
N LYS A 3 -6.92 -20.49 20.02
CA LYS A 3 -5.88 -19.78 19.24
C LYS A 3 -6.33 -19.46 17.81
N SER A 4 -7.09 -20.35 17.18
CA SER A 4 -7.68 -20.16 15.84
C SER A 4 -8.70 -19.02 15.80
N GLN A 5 -9.63 -18.97 16.76
CA GLN A 5 -10.64 -17.90 16.86
C GLN A 5 -9.99 -16.53 17.04
N ARG A 6 -8.90 -16.46 17.82
CA ARG A 6 -8.12 -15.23 17.98
C ARG A 6 -7.52 -14.77 16.66
N LEU A 7 -6.90 -15.67 15.90
CA LEU A 7 -6.28 -15.35 14.62
C LEU A 7 -7.31 -14.87 13.59
N ILE A 8 -8.48 -15.50 13.55
CA ILE A 8 -9.59 -15.08 12.68
C ILE A 8 -10.04 -13.67 13.04
N ALA A 9 -10.32 -13.41 14.33
CA ALA A 9 -10.81 -12.10 14.78
C ALA A 9 -9.82 -10.97 14.46
N ILE A 10 -8.52 -11.18 14.73
CA ILE A 10 -7.51 -10.16 14.44
C ILE A 10 -7.30 -10.02 12.92
N GLY A 11 -7.38 -11.10 12.15
CA GLY A 11 -7.32 -11.04 10.68
C GLY A 11 -8.49 -10.25 10.08
N SER A 12 -9.71 -10.49 10.55
CA SER A 12 -10.89 -9.71 10.16
C SER A 12 -10.72 -8.23 10.50
N LEU A 13 -10.16 -7.90 11.66
CA LEU A 13 -9.87 -6.52 12.05
C LEU A 13 -8.84 -5.87 11.12
N ALA A 14 -7.76 -6.58 10.78
CA ALA A 14 -6.74 -6.08 9.86
C ALA A 14 -7.31 -5.80 8.46
N ILE A 15 -8.17 -6.69 7.97
CA ILE A 15 -8.88 -6.50 6.70
C ILE A 15 -9.80 -5.27 6.77
N ALA A 16 -10.61 -5.14 7.83
CA ALA A 16 -11.49 -3.99 8.01
C ALA A 16 -10.70 -2.68 8.03
N MET A 17 -9.58 -2.65 8.76
CA MET A 17 -8.68 -1.50 8.82
C MET A 17 -8.02 -1.19 7.47
N ALA A 18 -7.71 -2.20 6.65
CA ALA A 18 -7.10 -2.01 5.33
C ALA A 18 -8.11 -1.55 4.27
N ILE A 19 -9.36 -2.00 4.35
CA ILE A 19 -10.43 -1.63 3.41
C ILE A 19 -10.93 -0.21 3.67
N LEU A 20 -11.01 0.20 4.93
CA LEU A 20 -11.61 1.48 5.32
C LEU A 20 -10.93 2.68 4.62
N PRO A 21 -9.59 2.78 4.52
CA PRO A 21 -8.91 3.80 3.71
C PRO A 21 -9.29 3.76 2.22
N ILE A 22 -9.46 2.58 1.62
CA ILE A 22 -9.85 2.46 0.20
C ILE A 22 -11.27 2.97 -0.03
N LEU A 23 -12.17 2.74 0.92
CA LEU A 23 -13.55 3.20 0.83
C LEU A 23 -13.64 4.71 1.06
N LEU A 24 -12.92 5.24 2.05
CA LEU A 24 -12.99 6.65 2.44
C LEU A 24 -12.21 7.57 1.50
N PHE A 25 -11.01 7.16 1.07
CA PHE A 25 -10.09 8.04 0.34
C PHE A 25 -10.10 7.69 -1.15
N ARG A 26 -11.01 8.33 -1.88
CA ARG A 26 -11.17 8.19 -3.33
C ARG A 26 -10.79 9.48 -4.05
N GLY A 27 -10.46 9.37 -5.34
CA GLY A 27 -10.09 10.52 -6.17
C GLY A 27 -8.78 11.17 -5.71
N THR A 28 -8.81 12.48 -5.46
CA THR A 28 -7.63 13.28 -5.08
C THR A 28 -7.06 12.93 -3.71
N THR A 29 -7.87 12.35 -2.82
CA THR A 29 -7.44 11.92 -1.48
C THR A 29 -6.82 10.53 -1.44
N SER A 30 -6.78 9.81 -2.58
CA SER A 30 -6.29 8.42 -2.69
C SER A 30 -4.86 8.22 -2.19
N ILE A 31 -4.05 9.29 -2.13
CA ILE A 31 -2.72 9.26 -1.51
C ILE A 31 -2.78 8.80 -0.04
N LEU A 32 -3.85 9.12 0.70
CA LEU A 32 -4.02 8.66 2.08
C LEU A 32 -4.27 7.15 2.16
N ALA A 33 -5.07 6.59 1.23
CA ALA A 33 -5.22 5.14 1.12
C ALA A 33 -3.89 4.46 0.77
N MET A 34 -3.11 5.08 -0.12
CA MET A 34 -1.79 4.59 -0.52
C MET A 34 -0.76 4.64 0.64
N ILE A 35 -0.91 5.57 1.57
CA ILE A 35 -0.06 5.61 2.78
C ILE A 35 -0.53 4.54 3.79
N LEU A 36 -1.81 4.54 4.15
CA LEU A 36 -2.32 3.75 5.27
C LEU A 36 -2.41 2.25 4.96
N THR A 37 -2.91 1.89 3.79
CA THR A 37 -3.23 0.50 3.44
C THR A 37 -1.99 -0.40 3.43
N PRO A 38 -0.90 -0.05 2.72
CA PRO A 38 0.33 -0.86 2.72
C PRO A 38 0.96 -1.01 4.09
N ILE A 39 0.84 -0.01 4.97
CA ILE A 39 1.37 -0.08 6.34
C ILE A 39 0.59 -1.10 7.16
N ILE A 40 -0.75 -1.02 7.14
CA ILE A 40 -1.61 -1.94 7.88
C ILE A 40 -1.34 -3.37 7.45
N ILE A 41 -1.24 -3.59 6.13
CA ILE A 41 -0.90 -4.87 5.52
C ILE A 41 0.53 -5.33 5.91
N GLY A 42 1.52 -4.46 5.80
CA GLY A 42 2.92 -4.79 6.12
C GLY A 42 3.13 -5.17 7.58
N ILE A 43 2.47 -4.46 8.51
CA ILE A 43 2.46 -4.81 9.95
C ILE A 43 1.81 -6.18 10.16
N TRP A 44 0.72 -6.47 9.44
CA TRP A 44 0.04 -7.76 9.51
C TRP A 44 0.94 -8.91 9.06
N PHE A 45 1.60 -8.74 7.90
CA PHE A 45 2.49 -9.73 7.30
C PHE A 45 3.64 -10.09 8.22
N TYR A 46 4.20 -9.11 8.91
CA TYR A 46 5.28 -9.34 9.85
C TYR A 46 4.89 -10.27 11.02
N ARG A 47 3.70 -10.11 11.57
CA ARG A 47 3.31 -10.78 12.83
C ARG A 47 2.83 -12.22 12.65
N HIS A 48 2.59 -12.67 11.43
CA HIS A 48 1.84 -13.91 11.19
C HIS A 48 2.56 -14.82 10.20
N HIS A 49 2.34 -16.13 10.37
CA HIS A 49 2.89 -17.13 9.47
C HIS A 49 2.33 -16.99 8.05
N ARG A 50 3.16 -17.29 7.04
CA ARG A 50 2.90 -17.06 5.61
C ARG A 50 1.54 -17.58 5.12
N GLN A 51 1.08 -18.71 5.67
CA GLN A 51 -0.22 -19.29 5.33
C GLN A 51 -1.40 -18.37 5.71
N TYR A 52 -1.38 -17.77 6.91
CA TYR A 52 -2.42 -16.85 7.35
C TYR A 52 -2.37 -15.53 6.59
N VAL A 53 -1.17 -15.10 6.20
CA VAL A 53 -0.96 -13.93 5.35
C VAL A 53 -1.68 -14.10 4.02
N VAL A 54 -1.46 -15.21 3.32
CA VAL A 54 -2.11 -15.49 2.01
C VAL A 54 -3.63 -15.48 2.14
N SER A 55 -4.19 -16.14 3.16
CA SER A 55 -5.65 -16.14 3.37
C SER A 55 -6.22 -14.73 3.59
N VAL A 56 -5.52 -13.89 4.35
CA VAL A 56 -5.93 -12.50 4.58
C VAL A 56 -5.81 -11.65 3.31
N MET A 57 -4.76 -11.85 2.50
CA MET A 57 -4.61 -11.16 1.21
C MET A 57 -5.75 -11.50 0.25
N ILE A 58 -6.10 -12.78 0.14
CA ILE A 58 -7.20 -13.25 -0.71
C ILE A 58 -8.53 -12.65 -0.22
N ALA A 59 -8.81 -12.75 1.08
CA ALA A 59 -10.04 -12.20 1.65
C ALA A 59 -10.16 -10.68 1.45
N TYR A 60 -9.05 -9.96 1.61
CA TYR A 60 -8.99 -8.52 1.36
C TYR A 60 -9.27 -8.19 -0.12
N LEU A 61 -8.63 -8.88 -1.07
CA LEU A 61 -8.89 -8.66 -2.50
C LEU A 61 -10.33 -8.99 -2.90
N LEU A 62 -10.89 -10.08 -2.36
CA LEU A 62 -12.30 -10.43 -2.60
C LEU A 62 -13.25 -9.35 -2.10
N LEU A 63 -13.01 -8.84 -0.89
CA LEU A 63 -13.84 -7.76 -0.34
C LEU A 63 -13.68 -6.45 -1.12
N VAL A 64 -12.46 -6.11 -1.56
CA VAL A 64 -12.27 -4.95 -2.44
C VAL A 64 -13.00 -5.16 -3.77
N ALA A 65 -12.94 -6.36 -4.36
CA ALA A 65 -13.63 -6.65 -5.61
C ALA A 65 -15.15 -6.47 -5.48
N ILE A 66 -15.73 -6.81 -4.32
CA ILE A 66 -17.16 -6.68 -4.02
C ILE A 66 -17.54 -5.21 -3.71
N LEU A 67 -16.76 -4.52 -2.86
CA LEU A 67 -17.14 -3.22 -2.30
C LEU A 67 -16.61 -2.01 -3.08
N ALA A 68 -15.52 -2.19 -3.83
CA ALA A 68 -14.81 -1.14 -4.52
C ALA A 68 -14.07 -1.70 -5.75
N THR A 69 -14.81 -2.31 -6.67
CA THR A 69 -14.26 -3.01 -7.85
C THR A 69 -13.27 -2.15 -8.65
N THR A 70 -13.53 -0.85 -8.77
CA THR A 70 -12.64 0.09 -9.49
C THR A 70 -11.28 0.30 -8.82
N GLN A 71 -11.13 -0.09 -7.55
CA GLN A 71 -9.91 0.03 -6.76
C GLN A 71 -9.13 -1.29 -6.69
N ILE A 72 -9.59 -2.38 -7.33
CA ILE A 72 -8.98 -3.70 -7.19
C ILE A 72 -7.51 -3.73 -7.61
N VAL A 73 -7.17 -3.02 -8.70
CA VAL A 73 -5.80 -2.90 -9.20
C VAL A 73 -4.91 -2.20 -8.17
N PHE A 74 -5.36 -1.06 -7.63
CA PHE A 74 -4.61 -0.35 -6.60
C PHE A 74 -4.53 -1.13 -5.29
N ALA A 75 -5.57 -1.85 -4.89
CA ALA A 75 -5.54 -2.71 -3.72
C ALA A 75 -4.49 -3.81 -3.85
N PHE A 76 -4.35 -4.42 -5.02
CA PHE A 76 -3.28 -5.37 -5.31
C PHE A 76 -1.90 -4.70 -5.28
N MET A 77 -1.76 -3.52 -5.87
CA MET A 77 -0.53 -2.72 -5.80
C MET A 77 -0.15 -2.36 -4.34
N TYR A 78 -1.13 -2.05 -3.49
CA TYR A 78 -0.90 -1.79 -2.06
C TYR A 78 -0.44 -3.04 -1.30
N LEU A 79 -0.93 -4.22 -1.65
CA LEU A 79 -0.40 -5.49 -1.12
C LEU A 79 1.07 -5.69 -1.50
N MET A 80 1.42 -5.45 -2.76
CA MET A 80 2.81 -5.53 -3.22
C MET A 80 3.69 -4.53 -2.47
N GLN A 81 3.22 -3.30 -2.31
CA GLN A 81 3.95 -2.27 -1.57
C GLN A 81 4.13 -2.65 -0.10
N GLY A 82 3.09 -3.19 0.56
CA GLY A 82 3.16 -3.69 1.93
C GLY A 82 4.13 -4.88 2.07
N TRP A 83 4.21 -5.75 1.06
CA TRP A 83 5.19 -6.84 0.99
C TRP A 83 6.62 -6.31 0.87
N PHE A 84 6.89 -5.37 -0.05
CA PHE A 84 8.22 -4.76 -0.19
C PHE A 84 8.65 -4.03 1.09
N LEU A 85 7.70 -3.35 1.72
CA LEU A 85 7.89 -2.69 3.00
C LEU A 85 8.30 -3.71 4.07
N HIS A 86 7.60 -4.84 4.17
CA HIS A 86 7.95 -5.96 5.05
C HIS A 86 9.35 -6.52 4.77
N GLU A 87 9.70 -6.77 3.50
CA GLU A 87 11.00 -7.32 3.13
C GLU A 87 12.16 -6.35 3.47
N LEU A 88 11.94 -5.04 3.22
CA LEU A 88 12.88 -3.98 3.57
C LEU A 88 13.10 -3.92 5.10
N PHE A 89 12.04 -4.15 5.88
CA PHE A 89 12.10 -4.15 7.33
C PHE A 89 12.82 -5.38 7.90
N HIS A 90 12.51 -6.56 7.37
CA HIS A 90 13.07 -7.81 7.85
C HIS A 90 14.58 -7.90 7.57
N ARG A 91 15.04 -7.36 6.44
CA ARG A 91 16.46 -7.45 6.03
C ARG A 91 17.34 -6.35 6.61
N THR A 92 16.80 -5.18 6.98
CA THR A 92 17.63 -4.00 7.29
C THR A 92 17.57 -3.58 8.76
N ARG A 93 18.70 -3.72 9.47
CA ARG A 93 18.85 -3.25 10.86
C ARG A 93 18.85 -1.72 10.99
N LYS A 94 19.41 -0.98 10.04
CA LYS A 94 19.48 0.50 10.06
C LYS A 94 19.06 1.08 8.71
N LEU A 95 17.97 1.85 8.69
CA LEU A 95 17.56 2.59 7.49
C LEU A 95 18.60 3.65 7.15
N ARG A 96 19.15 3.56 5.93
CA ARG A 96 20.04 4.57 5.32
C ARG A 96 19.30 5.29 4.20
N PHE A 97 19.80 6.44 3.79
CA PHE A 97 19.25 7.23 2.67
C PHE A 97 19.06 6.40 1.38
N VAL A 98 19.97 5.47 1.08
CA VAL A 98 19.85 4.54 -0.06
C VAL A 98 18.56 3.72 -0.03
N HIS A 99 18.10 3.29 1.16
CA HIS A 99 16.86 2.53 1.29
C HIS A 99 15.63 3.40 1.00
N TRP A 100 15.69 4.69 1.34
CA TRP A 100 14.65 5.64 0.97
C TRP A 100 14.59 5.85 -0.54
N ILE A 101 15.73 6.04 -1.20
CA ILE A 101 15.77 6.14 -2.67
C ILE A 101 15.18 4.87 -3.30
N LEU A 102 15.64 3.69 -2.88
CA LEU A 102 15.16 2.43 -3.42
C LEU A 102 13.65 2.26 -3.23
N TYR A 103 13.14 2.57 -2.03
CA TYR A 103 11.73 2.45 -1.73
C TYR A 103 10.87 3.49 -2.48
N THR A 104 11.40 4.68 -2.72
CA THR A 104 10.79 5.70 -3.58
C THR A 104 10.69 5.23 -5.02
N LEU A 105 11.75 4.63 -5.57
CA LEU A 105 11.71 4.06 -6.92
C LEU A 105 10.71 2.91 -7.05
N ILE A 106 10.64 2.03 -6.04
CA ILE A 106 9.63 0.96 -6.00
C ILE A 106 8.22 1.56 -5.93
N SER A 107 8.00 2.54 -5.05
CA SER A 107 6.70 3.20 -4.92
C SER A 107 6.29 3.91 -6.22
N LEU A 108 7.24 4.55 -6.90
CA LEU A 108 7.03 5.19 -8.20
C LEU A 108 6.58 4.16 -9.25
N LEU A 109 7.29 3.03 -9.36
CA LEU A 109 6.93 1.95 -10.29
C LEU A 109 5.55 1.37 -9.98
N ILE A 110 5.25 1.14 -8.70
CA ILE A 110 3.94 0.64 -8.26
C ILE A 110 2.82 1.62 -8.64
N ILE A 111 3.02 2.93 -8.47
CA ILE A 111 2.03 3.94 -8.89
C ILE A 111 1.83 3.92 -10.40
N LEU A 112 2.92 3.95 -11.17
CA LEU A 112 2.86 3.97 -12.64
C LEU A 112 2.19 2.72 -13.20
N ILE A 113 2.58 1.53 -12.72
CA ILE A 113 1.98 0.26 -13.11
C ILE A 113 0.50 0.22 -12.68
N GLY A 114 0.19 0.67 -11.46
CA GLY A 114 -1.18 0.74 -10.97
C GLY A 114 -2.07 1.62 -11.82
N MET A 115 -1.62 2.83 -12.19
CA MET A 115 -2.35 3.74 -13.08
C MET A 115 -2.52 3.14 -14.47
N PHE A 116 -1.45 2.57 -15.05
CA PHE A 116 -1.49 1.95 -16.37
C PHE A 116 -2.47 0.77 -16.41
N LEU A 117 -2.37 -0.17 -15.47
CA LEU A 117 -3.26 -1.32 -15.38
C LEU A 117 -4.70 -0.91 -15.10
N THR A 118 -4.93 0.12 -14.27
CA THR A 118 -6.28 0.61 -14.01
C THR A 118 -6.89 1.22 -15.28
N GLN A 119 -6.08 1.94 -16.07
CA GLN A 119 -6.54 2.50 -17.33
C GLN A 119 -6.81 1.44 -18.40
N THR A 120 -6.00 0.38 -18.48
CA THR A 120 -6.18 -0.67 -19.48
C THR A 120 -7.25 -1.69 -19.10
N LEU A 121 -7.32 -2.10 -17.83
CA LEU A 121 -8.23 -3.16 -17.37
C LEU A 121 -9.59 -2.64 -16.91
N ILE A 122 -9.61 -1.48 -16.23
CA ILE A 122 -10.83 -0.90 -15.64
C ILE A 122 -11.36 0.26 -16.51
N GLN A 123 -10.64 0.65 -17.57
CA GLN A 123 -11.02 1.70 -18.52
C GLN A 123 -11.21 3.09 -17.86
N ILE A 124 -10.55 3.34 -16.73
CA ILE A 124 -10.55 4.66 -16.08
C ILE A 124 -9.35 5.46 -16.60
N PRO A 125 -9.53 6.61 -17.24
CA PRO A 125 -8.46 7.36 -17.91
C PRO A 125 -7.57 8.15 -16.94
N LEU A 126 -6.98 7.47 -15.95
CA LEU A 126 -6.21 8.10 -14.87
C LEU A 126 -4.99 8.85 -15.38
N ILE A 127 -4.24 8.30 -16.33
CA ILE A 127 -3.04 8.96 -16.86
C ILE A 127 -3.45 10.24 -17.59
N SER A 128 -4.49 10.19 -18.41
CA SER A 128 -5.02 11.36 -19.12
C SER A 128 -5.52 12.43 -18.16
N ILE A 129 -6.24 12.04 -17.09
CA ILE A 129 -6.68 12.96 -16.03
C ILE A 129 -5.47 13.60 -15.35
N MET A 130 -4.46 12.82 -14.97
CA MET A 130 -3.28 13.35 -14.28
C MET A 130 -2.42 14.24 -15.17
N ILE A 131 -2.28 13.93 -16.47
CA ILE A 131 -1.59 14.81 -17.44
C ILE A 131 -2.30 16.17 -17.54
N ARG A 132 -3.64 16.16 -17.59
CA ARG A 132 -4.43 17.39 -17.63
C ARG A 132 -4.26 18.19 -16.34
N LEU A 133 -4.30 17.54 -15.18
CA LEU A 133 -4.08 18.18 -13.88
C LEU A 133 -2.66 18.74 -13.72
N GLY A 134 -1.66 18.05 -14.28
CA GLY A 134 -0.26 18.47 -14.25
C GLY A 134 0.10 19.56 -15.26
N GLY A 135 -0.83 20.00 -16.12
CA GLY A 135 -0.52 20.96 -17.18
C GLY A 135 0.42 20.42 -18.26
N GLY A 136 0.49 19.09 -18.42
CA GLY A 136 1.35 18.41 -19.39
C GLY A 136 2.09 17.21 -18.82
N VAL A 137 2.89 16.56 -19.67
CA VAL A 137 3.62 15.32 -19.34
C VAL A 137 4.65 15.54 -18.23
N LEU A 138 5.38 16.66 -18.25
CA LEU A 138 6.37 16.98 -17.22
C LEU A 138 5.73 17.17 -15.85
N GLY A 139 4.60 17.89 -15.77
CA GLY A 139 3.89 18.07 -14.52
C GLY A 139 3.29 16.77 -13.99
N PHE A 140 2.80 15.89 -14.87
CA PHE A 140 2.41 14.54 -14.50
C PHE A 140 3.56 13.76 -13.84
N ILE A 141 4.72 13.70 -14.50
CA ILE A 141 5.90 13.00 -13.95
C ILE A 141 6.29 13.56 -12.58
N LEU A 142 6.28 14.90 -12.44
CA LEU A 142 6.60 15.57 -11.19
C LEU A 142 5.59 15.22 -10.08
N ILE A 143 4.28 15.23 -10.37
CA ILE A 143 3.24 14.87 -9.40
C ILE A 143 3.43 13.44 -8.91
N VAL A 144 3.64 12.49 -9.83
CA VAL A 144 3.82 11.07 -9.49
C VAL A 144 5.09 10.87 -8.66
N LEU A 145 6.17 11.58 -9.00
CA LEU A 145 7.41 11.56 -8.22
C LEU A 145 7.20 12.12 -6.81
N ILE A 146 6.52 13.25 -6.67
CA ILE A 146 6.19 13.85 -5.37
C ILE A 146 5.35 12.86 -4.55
N GLN A 147 4.33 12.24 -5.14
CA GLN A 147 3.52 11.24 -4.46
C GLN A 147 4.36 10.05 -3.99
N ALA A 148 5.22 9.51 -4.85
CA ALA A 148 6.11 8.41 -4.48
C ALA A 148 7.05 8.79 -3.31
N CYS A 149 7.61 10.00 -3.33
CA CYS A 149 8.43 10.55 -2.26
C CYS A 149 7.64 10.66 -0.95
N VAL A 150 6.45 11.26 -0.98
CA VAL A 150 5.59 11.47 0.20
C VAL A 150 5.20 10.13 0.81
N VAL A 151 4.76 9.17 0.00
CA VAL A 151 4.40 7.82 0.46
C VAL A 151 5.60 7.13 1.10
N SER A 152 6.76 7.22 0.47
CA SER A 152 8.00 6.60 0.98
C SER A 152 8.45 7.21 2.29
N ILE A 153 8.41 8.54 2.42
CA ILE A 153 8.73 9.23 3.67
C ILE A 153 7.77 8.78 4.77
N ALA A 154 6.46 8.79 4.50
CA ALA A 154 5.45 8.39 5.48
C ALA A 154 5.64 6.95 5.96
N HIS A 155 5.84 6.01 5.03
CA HIS A 155 6.07 4.59 5.34
C HIS A 155 7.33 4.38 6.19
N LEU A 156 8.45 5.02 5.84
CA LEU A 156 9.70 4.90 6.60
C LEU A 156 9.66 5.62 7.95
N MET A 157 8.95 6.75 8.05
CA MET A 157 8.73 7.45 9.32
C MET A 157 7.93 6.57 10.28
N ILE A 158 6.82 5.98 9.80
CA ILE A 158 5.98 5.10 10.60
C ILE A 158 6.78 3.85 11.02
N TYR A 159 7.58 3.28 10.13
CA TYR A 159 8.52 2.21 10.50
C TYR A 159 9.45 2.59 11.64
N LYS A 160 10.14 3.73 11.50
CA LYS A 160 11.11 4.18 12.49
C LYS A 160 10.45 4.32 13.87
N GLN A 161 9.20 4.79 13.91
CA GLN A 161 8.42 4.89 15.14
C GLN A 161 8.03 3.52 15.70
N LEU A 162 7.56 2.59 14.87
CA LEU A 162 7.21 1.23 15.29
C LEU A 162 8.41 0.52 15.90
N LYS A 163 9.57 0.59 15.22
CA LYS A 163 10.83 0.02 15.70
C LYS A 163 11.27 0.62 17.05
N LYS A 164 11.14 1.94 17.22
CA LYS A 164 11.47 2.63 18.47
C LYS A 164 10.60 2.14 19.65
N ARG A 165 9.34 1.79 19.38
CA ARG A 165 8.38 1.32 20.39
C ARG A 165 8.55 -0.15 20.79
N GLY A 166 9.64 -0.80 20.36
CA GLY A 166 9.88 -2.20 20.70
C GLY A 166 8.91 -3.15 20.02
N PHE A 167 8.17 -2.70 18.99
CA PHE A 167 7.73 -3.65 17.97
C PHE A 167 9.01 -4.13 17.29
N THR A 168 9.53 -5.25 17.79
CA THR A 168 10.35 -6.13 16.98
C THR A 168 9.53 -6.37 15.72
N LEU A 169 10.05 -5.80 14.64
CA LEU A 169 9.58 -5.83 13.25
C LEU A 169 10.59 -6.63 12.42
#